data_AF-A0A821E656-F1
#
_entry.id   AF-A0A821E656-F1
#
_cell.length_a   1.000
_cell.length_b   1.000
_cell.length_c   1.000
_cell.angle_alpha   90.00
_cell.angle_beta   90.00
_cell.angle_gamma   90.00
#
_symmetry.space_group_name_H-M   'P 1'
#
loop_
_entity.id
_entity.type
_entity.pdbx_description
1 polymer ?
#
loop_
_entity_poly.entity_id
_entity_poly.type
_entity_poly.pdbx_seq_one_letter_code
_entity_poly.pdbx_strand_id
1 'polypeptide(L)'
;PPPIPTSKPADSGIFQVFECLDGELEYEQDVPGKMIELSDNSEPLPELTWEFRIKCNKEAKIAYGPWADRQREVLWQYFFPTLFEDCPVTPEPLVGQTRIFKTVRFKLWLYCPTIIDLYFMSKMTLHKLHAEIPNQGSYFDASFPFSTNPDGFDTNISMNIKQPIVHTNLSFTQLFKADEIDVRYFIFKFNGNII
;
A
#
# COMPACT_ATOMS: atom_id res chain seq x y z
N PRO A 1 -17.34 -10.44 23.50
CA PRO A 1 -15.89 -10.74 23.42
C PRO A 1 -15.08 -9.87 24.40
N PRO A 2 -14.11 -10.44 25.14
CA PRO A 2 -13.23 -9.64 25.97
C PRO A 2 -12.41 -8.67 25.10
N PRO A 3 -12.07 -7.47 25.60
CA PRO A 3 -11.28 -6.51 24.84
C PRO A 3 -9.90 -7.10 24.54
N ILE A 4 -9.59 -7.29 23.27
CA ILE A 4 -8.24 -7.69 22.83
C ILE A 4 -7.31 -6.51 23.13
N PRO A 5 -6.22 -6.71 23.90
CA PRO A 5 -5.28 -5.65 24.25
C PRO A 5 -4.91 -4.85 23.01
N THR A 6 -5.13 -3.53 23.04
CA THR A 6 -4.62 -2.62 22.01
C THR A 6 -3.10 -2.66 22.12
N SER A 7 -2.45 -3.18 21.09
CA SER A 7 -1.02 -3.51 21.08
C SER A 7 -0.06 -2.32 21.09
N LYS A 8 -0.55 -1.13 21.39
CA LYS A 8 0.21 0.01 21.90
C LYS A 8 -0.73 0.86 22.75
N PRO A 9 -0.48 1.06 24.06
CA PRO A 9 -0.69 2.39 24.60
C PRO A 9 0.38 3.26 23.95
N ALA A 10 0.01 4.11 23.00
CA ALA A 10 0.84 5.29 22.81
C ALA A 10 0.76 6.03 24.15
N ASP A 11 1.90 6.32 24.79
CA ASP A 11 1.93 7.16 26.00
C ASP A 11 1.22 8.52 25.75
N SER A 12 0.97 8.87 24.49
CA SER A 12 0.25 10.05 23.99
C SER A 12 -1.16 9.78 23.41
N GLY A 13 -1.62 8.52 23.30
CA GLY A 13 -2.89 8.17 22.64
C GLY A 13 -2.90 8.32 21.11
N ILE A 14 -1.76 8.64 20.48
CA ILE A 14 -1.66 8.85 19.02
C ILE A 14 -1.18 7.56 18.33
N PHE A 15 -1.99 7.04 17.41
CA PHE A 15 -1.65 5.89 16.57
C PHE A 15 -0.98 6.34 15.27
N GLN A 16 0.35 6.41 15.25
CA GLN A 16 1.11 6.77 14.05
C GLN A 16 1.50 5.51 13.26
N VAL A 17 1.06 5.44 11.99
CA VAL A 17 1.41 4.35 11.06
C VAL A 17 2.65 4.70 10.23
N PHE A 18 2.80 5.97 9.89
CA PHE A 18 3.91 6.50 9.13
C PHE A 18 4.32 7.85 9.70
N GLU A 19 5.62 8.03 9.89
CA GLU A 19 6.25 9.26 10.32
C GLU A 19 7.45 9.52 9.41
N CYS A 20 7.59 10.76 8.96
CA CYS A 20 8.71 11.21 8.18
C CYS A 20 9.08 12.62 8.65
N LEU A 21 10.35 12.82 9.02
CA LEU A 21 10.81 14.08 9.57
C LEU A 21 10.97 15.17 8.49
N ASP A 22 11.36 14.75 7.29
CA ASP A 22 11.48 15.61 6.11
C ASP A 22 11.10 14.78 4.90
N GLY A 23 9.99 15.16 4.26
CA GLY A 23 9.48 14.43 3.12
C GLY A 23 8.69 15.28 2.15
N GLU A 24 8.73 14.85 0.90
CA GLU A 24 8.04 15.49 -0.22
C GLU A 24 6.89 14.58 -0.67
N LEU A 25 5.68 15.12 -0.73
CA LEU A 25 4.53 14.47 -1.34
C LEU A 25 4.26 15.12 -2.69
N GLU A 26 4.45 14.35 -3.75
CA GLU A 26 4.02 14.69 -5.10
C GLU A 26 2.74 13.93 -5.42
N TYR A 27 1.77 14.64 -5.98
CA TYR A 27 0.50 14.08 -6.41
C TYR A 27 0.27 14.44 -7.87
N GLU A 28 -0.02 13.42 -8.67
CA GLU A 28 -0.27 13.56 -10.10
C GLU A 28 -1.60 12.85 -10.42
N GLN A 29 -2.55 13.59 -10.96
CA GLN A 29 -3.80 13.05 -11.45
C GLN A 29 -4.21 13.76 -12.74
N ASP A 30 -4.39 12.98 -13.80
CA ASP A 30 -4.89 13.49 -15.06
C ASP A 30 -6.36 13.93 -14.96
N VAL A 31 -6.78 14.85 -15.81
CA VAL A 31 -8.21 15.14 -15.98
C VAL A 31 -8.75 14.20 -17.06
N PRO A 32 -9.70 13.30 -16.76
CA PRO A 32 -10.21 12.37 -17.75
C PRO A 32 -10.91 13.09 -18.90
N GLY A 33 -10.30 13.00 -20.09
CA GLY A 33 -10.91 13.45 -21.33
C GLY A 33 -12.04 12.52 -21.81
N LYS A 34 -12.60 12.83 -22.97
CA LYS A 34 -13.57 11.93 -23.64
C LYS A 34 -12.84 10.83 -24.42
N MET A 35 -13.47 9.67 -24.49
CA MET A 35 -13.05 8.60 -25.39
C MET A 35 -13.32 9.03 -26.84
N ILE A 36 -12.34 8.84 -27.72
CA ILE A 36 -12.43 9.17 -29.15
C ILE A 36 -12.32 7.90 -29.99
N GLU A 37 -12.91 7.94 -31.18
CA GLU A 37 -12.62 6.90 -32.18
C GLU A 37 -11.19 7.08 -32.69
N LEU A 38 -10.40 6.02 -32.51
CA LEU A 38 -9.07 5.90 -33.08
C LEU A 38 -9.22 5.28 -34.48
N SER A 39 -8.61 5.90 -35.49
CA SER A 39 -8.47 5.29 -36.81
C SER A 39 -7.36 4.24 -36.81
N ASP A 40 -7.38 3.31 -37.76
CA ASP A 40 -6.41 2.19 -37.84
C ASP A 40 -4.92 2.61 -37.85
N ASN A 41 -4.63 3.87 -38.19
CA ASN A 41 -3.27 4.43 -38.22
C ASN A 41 -2.96 5.40 -37.07
N SER A 42 -3.84 5.55 -36.09
CA SER A 42 -3.64 6.46 -34.95
C SER A 42 -2.96 5.76 -33.77
N GLU A 43 -2.10 6.49 -33.06
CA GLU A 43 -1.48 5.99 -31.83
C GLU A 43 -2.53 5.77 -30.74
N PRO A 44 -2.40 4.71 -29.93
CA PRO A 44 -3.33 4.47 -28.83
C PRO A 44 -3.29 5.63 -27.85
N LEU A 45 -4.46 5.97 -27.28
CA LEU A 45 -4.53 7.00 -26.24
C LEU A 45 -3.66 6.59 -25.04
N PRO A 46 -2.85 7.50 -24.48
CA PRO A 46 -2.07 7.21 -23.29
C PRO A 46 -2.99 6.91 -22.11
N GLU A 47 -2.62 5.95 -21.26
CA GLU A 47 -3.37 5.66 -20.03
C GLU A 47 -3.44 6.89 -19.12
N LEU A 48 -4.57 7.04 -18.41
CA LEU A 48 -4.71 8.12 -17.44
C LEU A 48 -3.84 7.85 -16.21
N THR A 49 -3.07 8.85 -15.82
CA THR A 49 -2.17 8.80 -14.67
C THR A 49 -2.92 9.21 -13.40
N TRP A 50 -2.84 8.36 -12.37
CA TRP A 50 -3.20 8.72 -11.00
C TRP A 50 -2.16 8.12 -10.06
N GLU A 51 -1.31 8.98 -9.51
CA GLU A 51 -0.14 8.57 -8.74
C GLU A 51 0.12 9.48 -7.52
N PHE A 52 0.53 8.85 -6.43
CA PHE A 52 1.06 9.50 -5.24
C PHE A 52 2.52 9.08 -5.09
N ARG A 53 3.43 10.04 -4.92
CA ARG A 53 4.85 9.78 -4.67
C ARG A 53 5.26 10.46 -3.37
N ILE A 54 5.82 9.70 -2.45
CA ILE A 54 6.38 10.20 -1.20
C ILE A 54 7.89 9.95 -1.22
N LYS A 55 8.68 10.99 -0.97
CA LYS A 55 10.14 10.87 -0.76
C LYS A 55 10.45 11.21 0.67
N CYS A 56 11.17 10.33 1.37
CA CYS A 56 11.65 10.57 2.72
C CYS A 56 13.15 10.91 2.67
N ASN A 57 13.54 12.07 3.19
CA ASN A 57 14.88 12.63 3.00
C ASN A 57 15.76 12.58 4.26
N LYS A 58 15.16 12.53 5.47
CA LYS A 58 15.93 12.64 6.73
C LYS A 58 15.82 11.44 7.66
N GLU A 59 14.61 11.14 8.15
CA GLU A 59 14.31 9.97 8.98
C GLU A 59 12.88 9.54 8.68
N ALA A 60 12.64 8.23 8.63
CA ALA A 60 11.31 7.67 8.44
C ALA A 60 11.05 6.50 9.38
N LYS A 61 9.80 6.36 9.79
CA LYS A 61 9.33 5.27 10.62
C LYS A 61 7.98 4.78 10.15
N ILE A 62 7.90 3.49 9.87
CA ILE A 62 6.66 2.79 9.55
C ILE A 62 6.35 1.87 10.73
N ALA A 63 5.15 1.97 11.28
CA ALA A 63 4.70 1.10 12.36
C ALA A 63 3.32 0.53 12.04
N TYR A 64 3.25 -0.78 11.81
CA TYR A 64 2.01 -1.46 11.50
C TYR A 64 1.68 -2.52 12.56
N GLY A 65 0.41 -2.63 12.93
CA GLY A 65 -0.02 -3.64 13.88
C GLY A 65 -1.54 -3.71 14.03
N PRO A 66 -2.05 -4.54 14.95
CA PRO A 66 -3.47 -4.79 15.11
C PRO A 66 -4.34 -3.53 15.30
N TRP A 67 -3.79 -2.46 15.88
CA TRP A 67 -4.52 -1.19 16.00
C TRP A 67 -4.70 -0.49 14.65
N ALA A 68 -3.68 -0.53 13.78
CA ALA A 68 -3.71 0.08 12.46
C ALA A 68 -4.75 -0.63 11.59
N ASP A 69 -4.82 -1.97 11.68
CA ASP A 69 -5.88 -2.76 11.04
C ASP A 69 -7.28 -2.35 11.48
N ARG A 70 -7.52 -2.18 12.79
CA ARG A 70 -8.84 -1.74 13.30
C ARG A 70 -9.21 -0.34 12.82
N GLN A 71 -8.26 0.59 12.81
CA GLN A 71 -8.50 1.95 12.31
C GLN A 71 -8.80 1.94 10.81
N ARG A 72 -8.05 1.14 10.04
CA ARG A 72 -8.32 0.90 8.63
C ARG A 72 -9.73 0.35 8.43
N GLU A 73 -10.14 -0.65 9.20
CA GLU A 73 -11.48 -1.24 9.12
C GLU A 73 -12.58 -0.21 9.39
N VAL A 74 -12.43 0.63 10.42
CA VAL A 74 -13.39 1.71 10.74
C VAL A 74 -13.47 2.73 9.60
N LEU A 75 -12.33 3.18 9.06
CA LEU A 75 -12.30 4.08 7.91
C LEU A 75 -12.98 3.43 6.69
N TRP A 76 -12.69 2.15 6.44
CA TRP A 76 -13.27 1.42 5.34
C TRP A 76 -14.79 1.34 5.44
N GLN A 77 -15.32 0.96 6.61
CA GLN A 77 -16.77 0.90 6.87
C GLN A 77 -17.44 2.26 6.78
N TYR A 78 -16.72 3.34 7.13
CA TYR A 78 -17.25 4.70 7.05
C TYR A 78 -17.42 5.18 5.59
N PHE A 79 -16.41 4.97 4.75
CA PHE A 79 -16.44 5.40 3.34
C PHE A 79 -17.15 4.41 2.42
N PHE A 80 -17.10 3.13 2.76
CA PHE A 80 -17.69 2.03 2.01
C PHE A 80 -18.57 1.24 2.99
N PRO A 81 -19.81 1.69 3.24
CA PRO A 81 -20.73 0.92 4.04
C PRO A 81 -20.87 -0.49 3.46
N THR A 82 -21.16 -1.46 4.31
CA THR A 82 -21.35 -2.90 3.99
C THR A 82 -22.60 -3.14 3.14
N LEU A 83 -22.76 -2.41 2.04
CA LEU A 83 -23.61 -2.80 0.94
C LEU A 83 -22.77 -3.81 0.15
N PHE A 84 -22.90 -5.06 0.57
CA PHE A 84 -22.34 -6.21 -0.10
C PHE A 84 -22.96 -6.28 -1.50
N GLU A 85 -22.25 -5.77 -2.49
CA GLU A 85 -22.61 -5.92 -3.89
C GLU A 85 -21.44 -6.60 -4.63
N ASP A 86 -21.79 -7.53 -5.51
CA ASP A 86 -20.83 -8.13 -6.44
C ASP A 86 -20.17 -6.99 -7.21
N CYS A 87 -18.83 -6.93 -7.23
CA CYS A 87 -18.13 -5.90 -8.00
C CYS A 87 -18.20 -6.27 -9.49
N PRO A 88 -19.07 -5.63 -10.30
CA PRO A 88 -19.23 -6.03 -11.69
C PRO A 88 -17.98 -5.63 -12.48
N VAL A 89 -17.74 -6.32 -13.59
CA VAL A 89 -16.73 -5.89 -14.56
C VAL A 89 -17.01 -4.44 -14.95
N THR A 90 -16.00 -3.59 -14.82
CA THR A 90 -16.15 -2.18 -15.15
C THR A 90 -16.28 -2.04 -16.67
N PRO A 91 -17.38 -1.46 -17.19
CA PRO A 91 -17.55 -1.32 -18.62
C PRO A 91 -16.51 -0.36 -19.19
N GLU A 92 -15.88 -0.72 -20.31
CA GLU A 92 -15.00 0.20 -21.03
C GLU A 92 -15.83 1.39 -21.58
N PRO A 93 -15.30 2.63 -21.49
CA PRO A 93 -16.03 3.81 -21.88
C PRO A 93 -16.27 3.83 -23.40
N LEU A 94 -17.51 4.10 -23.81
CA LEU A 94 -17.86 4.26 -25.21
C LEU A 94 -17.36 5.61 -25.75
N VAL A 95 -17.29 5.72 -27.08
CA VAL A 95 -16.95 6.98 -27.77
C VAL A 95 -17.84 8.12 -27.27
N GLY A 96 -17.23 9.25 -26.93
CA GLY A 96 -17.89 10.42 -26.39
C GLY A 96 -18.15 10.39 -24.88
N GLN A 97 -18.01 9.23 -24.22
CA GLN A 97 -18.05 9.10 -22.76
C GLN A 97 -16.71 9.50 -22.14
N THR A 98 -16.74 9.85 -20.85
CA THR A 98 -15.54 10.18 -20.09
C THR A 98 -14.70 8.93 -19.87
N ARG A 99 -13.38 9.05 -20.09
CA ARG A 99 -12.42 7.98 -19.81
C ARG A 99 -12.36 7.69 -18.31
N ILE A 100 -11.96 6.48 -17.94
CA ILE A 100 -11.86 6.04 -16.54
C ILE A 100 -10.42 5.73 -16.17
N PHE A 101 -10.04 6.00 -14.93
CA PHE A 101 -8.76 5.53 -14.40
C PHE A 101 -8.80 4.01 -14.24
N LYS A 102 -7.72 3.34 -14.65
CA LYS A 102 -7.59 1.89 -14.50
C LYS A 102 -6.88 1.51 -13.21
N THR A 103 -5.93 2.33 -12.78
CA THR A 103 -5.02 2.02 -11.67
C THR A 103 -4.66 3.30 -10.92
N VAL A 104 -4.53 3.19 -9.60
CA VAL A 104 -3.91 4.20 -8.74
C VAL A 104 -2.57 3.68 -8.27
N ARG A 105 -1.50 4.47 -8.45
CA ARG A 105 -0.14 4.09 -8.04
C ARG A 105 0.30 4.85 -6.80
N PHE A 106 1.04 4.19 -5.94
CA PHE A 106 1.65 4.76 -4.75
C PHE A 106 3.12 4.36 -4.71
N LYS A 107 4.01 5.36 -4.73
CA LYS A 107 5.45 5.18 -4.61
C LYS A 107 5.96 5.84 -3.34
N LEU A 108 6.80 5.12 -2.61
CA LEU A 108 7.48 5.60 -1.42
C LEU A 108 8.98 5.35 -1.60
N TRP A 109 9.75 6.43 -1.59
CA TRP A 109 11.20 6.41 -1.63
C TRP A 109 11.77 6.69 -0.25
N LEU A 110 12.68 5.82 0.19
CA LEU A 110 13.36 5.93 1.47
C LEU A 110 14.81 6.33 1.20
N TYR A 111 15.05 7.64 1.08
CA TYR A 111 16.40 8.23 0.97
C TYR A 111 17.01 8.54 2.33
N CYS A 112 16.57 7.83 3.37
CA CYS A 112 17.02 8.05 4.73
C CYS A 112 17.00 6.76 5.55
N PRO A 113 17.73 6.73 6.67
CA PRO A 113 17.56 5.69 7.68
C PRO A 113 16.08 5.53 8.01
N THR A 114 15.59 4.30 7.91
CA THR A 114 14.17 3.99 8.07
C THR A 114 13.99 2.83 9.04
N ILE A 115 13.05 2.98 9.96
CA ILE A 115 12.63 1.92 10.87
C ILE A 115 11.28 1.37 10.40
N ILE A 116 11.15 0.05 10.28
CA ILE A 116 9.87 -0.62 10.06
C ILE A 116 9.58 -1.54 11.24
N ASP A 117 8.52 -1.23 11.98
CA ASP A 117 8.03 -2.07 13.07
C ASP A 117 6.75 -2.77 12.66
N LEU A 118 6.74 -4.10 12.65
CA LEU A 118 5.54 -4.91 12.46
C LEU A 118 5.17 -5.60 13.77
N TYR A 119 3.98 -5.30 14.26
CA TYR A 119 3.45 -5.85 15.49
C TYR A 119 2.38 -6.89 15.17
N PHE A 120 2.40 -8.03 15.86
CA PHE A 120 1.44 -9.10 15.63
C PHE A 120 1.13 -9.87 16.92
N MET A 121 -0.05 -10.47 16.99
CA MET A 121 -0.47 -11.27 18.14
C MET A 121 -0.16 -12.75 17.90
N SER A 122 0.46 -13.42 18.87
CA SER A 122 0.60 -14.88 18.89
C SER A 122 0.30 -15.38 20.30
N LYS A 123 -0.60 -16.37 20.43
CA LYS A 123 -1.01 -16.93 21.74
C LYS A 123 -1.34 -15.84 22.78
N MET A 124 -2.12 -14.83 22.38
CA MET A 124 -2.48 -13.66 23.20
C MET A 124 -1.31 -12.76 23.65
N THR A 125 -0.10 -12.99 23.16
CA THR A 125 1.07 -12.15 23.43
C THR A 125 1.38 -11.28 22.22
N LEU A 126 1.76 -10.03 22.48
CA LEU A 126 2.19 -9.11 21.44
C LEU A 126 3.65 -9.36 21.08
N HIS A 127 3.90 -9.56 19.81
CA HIS A 127 5.23 -9.67 19.23
C HIS A 127 5.54 -8.51 18.31
N LYS A 128 6.83 -8.28 18.11
CA LYS A 128 7.38 -7.21 17.28
C LYS A 128 8.48 -7.78 16.39
N LEU A 129 8.35 -7.53 15.10
CA LEU A 129 9.44 -7.56 14.14
C LEU A 129 9.91 -6.12 13.95
N HIS A 130 11.20 -5.89 14.16
CA HIS A 130 11.84 -4.58 14.06
C HIS A 130 12.88 -4.65 12.95
N ALA A 131 12.65 -3.89 11.88
CA ALA A 131 13.58 -3.79 10.77
C ALA A 131 14.24 -2.41 10.78
N GLU A 132 15.55 -2.41 10.69
CA GLU A 132 16.37 -1.23 10.47
C GLU A 132 16.87 -1.23 9.03
N ILE A 133 16.65 -0.13 8.33
CA ILE A 133 17.12 0.12 6.97
C ILE A 133 18.11 1.28 7.08
N PRO A 134 19.42 1.01 7.18
CA PRO A 134 20.41 2.03 7.48
C PRO A 134 20.70 2.94 6.27
N ASN A 135 20.43 2.46 5.06
CA ASN A 135 20.89 3.10 3.82
C ASN A 135 19.75 3.69 2.98
N GLN A 136 20.14 4.67 2.18
CA GLN A 136 19.28 5.32 1.18
C GLN A 136 19.08 4.42 -0.05
N GLY A 137 17.97 4.65 -0.75
CA GLY A 137 17.69 4.03 -2.05
C GLY A 137 16.79 2.80 -1.97
N SER A 138 16.22 2.51 -0.80
CA SER A 138 15.11 1.57 -0.69
C SER A 138 13.83 2.22 -1.23
N TYR A 139 12.94 1.43 -1.81
CA TYR A 139 11.65 1.92 -2.30
C TYR A 139 10.55 0.89 -2.12
N PHE A 140 9.32 1.40 -2.16
CA PHE A 140 8.08 0.66 -2.20
C PHE A 140 7.20 1.25 -3.31
N ASP A 141 6.69 0.41 -4.20
CA ASP A 141 5.80 0.79 -5.29
C ASP A 141 4.62 -0.17 -5.31
N ALA A 142 3.43 0.37 -5.10
CA ALA A 142 2.18 -0.35 -5.11
C ALA A 142 1.23 0.22 -6.17
N SER A 143 0.55 -0.66 -6.88
CA SER A 143 -0.49 -0.30 -7.84
C SER A 143 -1.80 -0.98 -7.47
N PHE A 144 -2.83 -0.18 -7.23
CA PHE A 144 -4.16 -0.62 -6.86
C PHE A 144 -5.11 -0.46 -8.05
N PRO A 145 -5.88 -1.49 -8.41
CA PRO A 145 -6.84 -1.39 -9.49
C PRO A 145 -7.99 -0.45 -9.11
N PHE A 146 -8.38 0.40 -10.06
CA PHE A 146 -9.53 1.31 -9.97
C PHE A 146 -10.69 0.86 -10.88
N SER A 147 -10.44 -0.16 -11.72
CA SER A 147 -11.43 -0.84 -12.56
C SER A 147 -11.33 -2.36 -12.39
N THR A 148 -12.45 -3.05 -12.51
CA THR A 148 -12.55 -4.52 -12.41
C THR A 148 -12.54 -5.16 -13.79
N ASN A 149 -11.61 -6.08 -14.03
CA ASN A 149 -11.53 -6.84 -15.29
C ASN A 149 -12.38 -8.13 -15.23
N PRO A 150 -12.66 -8.79 -16.36
CA PRO A 150 -13.35 -10.09 -16.38
C PRO A 150 -12.69 -11.16 -15.52
N ASP A 151 -11.36 -11.12 -15.41
CA ASP A 151 -10.57 -12.05 -14.62
C ASP A 151 -10.37 -11.60 -13.16
N GLY A 152 -11.07 -10.55 -12.72
CA GLY A 152 -10.93 -9.94 -11.40
C GLY A 152 -10.05 -8.69 -11.41
N PHE A 153 -9.41 -8.42 -10.28
CA PHE A 153 -8.50 -7.27 -10.13
C PHE A 153 -7.23 -7.67 -9.39
N ASP A 154 -6.09 -7.14 -9.87
CA ASP A 154 -4.77 -7.48 -9.36
C ASP A 154 -4.16 -6.26 -8.69
N THR A 155 -3.88 -6.36 -7.38
CA THR A 155 -3.01 -5.40 -6.69
C THR A 155 -1.58 -5.87 -6.83
N ASN A 156 -0.71 -5.05 -7.41
CA ASN A 156 0.72 -5.36 -7.52
C ASN A 156 1.49 -4.53 -6.50
N ILE A 157 2.34 -5.20 -5.73
CA ILE A 157 3.27 -4.54 -4.81
C ILE A 157 4.67 -5.01 -5.15
N SER A 158 5.57 -4.03 -5.27
CA SER A 158 6.99 -4.23 -5.45
C SER A 158 7.76 -3.42 -4.40
N MET A 159 8.85 -3.98 -3.90
CA MET A 159 9.72 -3.29 -2.96
C MET A 159 11.15 -3.75 -3.13
N ASN A 160 12.06 -2.81 -2.94
CA ASN A 160 13.47 -3.07 -2.89
C ASN A 160 14.03 -2.44 -1.61
N ILE A 161 14.54 -3.27 -0.71
CA ILE A 161 15.06 -2.83 0.58
C ILE A 161 16.54 -3.14 0.63
N LYS A 162 17.37 -2.10 0.77
CA LYS A 162 18.82 -2.21 0.82
C LYS A 162 19.31 -2.38 2.26
N GLN A 163 20.17 -3.36 2.46
CA GLN A 163 20.83 -3.66 3.73
C GLN A 163 19.91 -3.79 4.96
N PRO A 164 18.73 -4.45 4.86
CA PRO A 164 17.84 -4.57 6.01
C PRO A 164 18.47 -5.44 7.10
N ILE A 165 18.36 -4.98 8.34
CA ILE A 165 18.66 -5.75 9.54
C ILE A 165 17.35 -5.96 10.28
N VAL A 166 16.92 -7.21 10.43
CA VAL A 166 15.62 -7.53 11.03
C VAL A 166 15.79 -8.31 12.31
N HIS A 167 15.20 -7.76 13.36
CA HIS A 167 15.16 -8.30 14.70
C HIS A 167 13.75 -8.75 15.07
N THR A 168 13.64 -9.72 15.97
CA THR A 168 12.35 -10.13 16.55
C THR A 168 12.51 -10.37 18.05
N ASN A 169 11.43 -10.15 18.80
CA ASN A 169 11.37 -10.45 20.23
C ASN A 169 11.08 -11.93 20.54
N LEU A 170 11.17 -12.81 19.54
CA LEU A 170 11.09 -14.26 19.67
C LEU A 170 12.47 -14.86 20.00
N SER A 171 12.55 -16.19 20.13
CA SER A 171 13.77 -16.91 20.53
C SER A 171 15.01 -16.64 19.68
N PHE A 172 14.84 -16.12 18.46
CA PHE A 172 15.93 -15.68 17.58
C PHE A 172 15.94 -14.15 17.49
N THR A 173 16.83 -13.48 18.22
CA THR A 173 16.82 -12.00 18.33
C THR A 173 17.11 -11.30 17.00
N GLN A 174 18.00 -11.84 16.17
CA GLN A 174 18.21 -11.39 14.80
C GLN A 174 17.58 -12.42 13.87
N LEU A 175 16.52 -12.03 13.17
CA LEU A 175 15.80 -12.89 12.24
C LEU A 175 16.59 -13.07 10.95
N PHE A 176 17.07 -11.96 10.36
CA PHE A 176 17.97 -11.99 9.22
C PHE A 176 18.70 -10.65 9.03
N LYS A 177 19.78 -10.71 8.25
CA LYS A 177 20.47 -9.56 7.66
C LYS A 177 20.78 -9.92 6.21
N ALA A 178 20.52 -9.01 5.28
CA ALA A 178 20.77 -9.22 3.87
C ALA A 178 21.35 -7.94 3.24
N ASP A 179 22.03 -8.07 2.11
CA ASP A 179 22.49 -6.89 1.35
C ASP A 179 21.33 -6.22 0.60
N GLU A 180 20.37 -7.03 0.15
CA GLU A 180 19.21 -6.57 -0.61
C GLU A 180 18.05 -7.56 -0.45
N ILE A 181 16.85 -7.02 -0.28
CA ILE A 181 15.59 -7.75 -0.42
C ILE A 181 14.85 -7.14 -1.59
N ASP A 182 14.60 -7.95 -2.60
CA ASP A 182 13.86 -7.56 -3.80
C ASP A 182 12.58 -8.41 -3.89
N VAL A 183 11.43 -7.75 -3.83
CA VAL A 183 10.12 -8.37 -3.98
C VAL A 183 9.46 -7.70 -5.17
N ARG A 184 9.29 -8.44 -6.27
CA ARG A 184 8.83 -7.87 -7.54
C ARG A 184 7.33 -8.02 -7.81
N TYR A 185 6.71 -9.07 -7.28
CA TYR A 185 5.30 -9.35 -7.52
C TYR A 185 4.68 -10.01 -6.29
N PHE A 186 4.14 -9.20 -5.40
CA PHE A 186 3.13 -9.69 -4.48
C PHE A 186 1.75 -9.41 -5.09
N ILE A 187 1.21 -10.39 -5.81
CA ILE A 187 -0.11 -10.29 -6.46
C ILE A 187 -1.17 -10.82 -5.51
N PHE A 188 -2.07 -9.94 -5.08
CA PHE A 188 -3.33 -10.38 -4.49
C PHE A 188 -4.36 -10.47 -5.61
N LYS A 189 -4.71 -11.70 -5.99
CA LYS A 189 -5.82 -11.99 -6.90
C LYS A 189 -7.08 -12.21 -6.10
N PHE A 190 -8.07 -11.35 -6.27
CA PHE A 190 -9.41 -11.61 -5.78
C PHE A 190 -10.22 -12.29 -6.89
N ASN A 191 -10.27 -13.62 -6.84
CA ASN A 191 -11.13 -14.42 -7.70
C ASN A 191 -12.41 -14.78 -6.92
N GLY A 192 -13.42 -13.91 -6.99
CA GLY A 192 -14.76 -14.18 -6.46
C GLY A 192 -15.18 -13.33 -5.27
N ASN A 193 -16.49 -13.39 -5.01
CA ASN A 193 -17.20 -12.58 -4.01
C ASN A 193 -16.53 -12.68 -2.63
N ILE A 194 -16.16 -11.52 -2.11
CA ILE A 194 -15.66 -11.35 -0.75
C ILE A 194 -16.84 -11.56 0.21
N ILE A 195 -16.68 -12.50 1.14
CA ILE A 195 -17.61 -12.78 2.24
C ILE A 195 -17.49 -11.69 3.30
#